data_AF-A0A7W1QTW9-F1
#
_entry.id   AF-A0A7W1QTW9-F1
#
_cell.length_a   1.000
_cell.length_b   1.000
_cell.length_c   1.000
_cell.angle_alpha   90.00
_cell.angle_beta   90.00
_cell.angle_gamma   90.00
#
_symmetry.space_group_name_H-M   'P 1'
#
loop_
_entity.id
_entity.type
_entity.pdbx_description
1 polymer ?
#
loop_
_entity_poly.entity_id
_entity_poly.type
_entity_poly.pdbx_seq_one_letter_code
_entity_poly.pdbx_strand_id
1 'polypeptide(L)'
;SKDAYISPTRGAQGNALKTILAIPYVLNDLKSGRLEVASGGERHIISVQIDRIAQVPAITKETISDAVVKNGTQIKVFWPESACLQEPGQVASFLQLLEGYSLFNPHATFKMEVGDDEREFQRTSETCRKWLTSEPTSPHWYTPEQLRSLIAAYITSEKHGASPRTVREFVSEFRGLSATAKQKKILAALGLSGVFLHGLVKDGDISRAATLSLLEAMQAESKPVKPALLGLIGEDHFRAWFTAQGVELQTMEYRRIAEVDSTTGRPFVIEIAFAARLDNNERRLVTGINWSPTLVDPFRSLAGYGLGLGALLTQLRVDPDDAVTFVLHLACPHLNYTDRGKSSLEGI
;
A
#
# COMPACT_ATOMS: atom_id res chain seq x y z
N SER A 1 -1.79 14.78 -4.09
CA SER A 1 -1.45 13.37 -4.36
C SER A 1 -1.45 12.60 -3.05
N LYS A 2 -1.71 11.27 -3.04
CA LYS A 2 -1.55 10.45 -1.83
C LYS A 2 -0.08 10.28 -1.41
N ASP A 3 0.86 10.55 -2.31
CA ASP A 3 2.30 10.41 -2.09
C ASP A 3 2.84 11.21 -0.90
N ALA A 4 2.15 12.29 -0.51
CA ALA A 4 2.56 13.11 0.62
C ALA A 4 2.21 12.49 1.98
N TYR A 5 1.34 11.46 2.03
CA TYR A 5 1.01 10.75 3.26
C TYR A 5 2.00 9.61 3.51
N ILE A 6 2.50 9.55 4.73
CA ILE A 6 3.37 8.46 5.19
C ILE A 6 2.55 7.50 6.04
N SER A 7 2.30 6.31 5.52
CA SER A 7 1.52 5.27 6.18
C SER A 7 1.77 3.92 5.50
N PRO A 8 1.80 2.80 6.25
CA PRO A 8 2.06 1.45 5.73
C PRO A 8 0.88 0.94 4.89
N THR A 9 0.71 1.51 3.71
CA THR A 9 -0.41 1.23 2.80
C THR A 9 0.07 0.53 1.53
N ARG A 10 -0.82 -0.28 0.93
CA ARG A 10 -0.52 -1.03 -0.30
C ARG A 10 -0.31 -0.13 -1.52
N GLY A 11 -1.10 0.94 -1.67
CA GLY A 11 -1.03 1.85 -2.81
C GLY A 11 -0.29 3.15 -2.44
N ALA A 12 0.68 3.56 -3.26
CA ALA A 12 1.44 4.80 -3.02
C ALA A 12 0.72 6.04 -3.58
N GLN A 13 0.36 6.00 -4.87
CA GLN A 13 -0.05 7.19 -5.62
C GLN A 13 -1.56 7.49 -5.58
N GLY A 14 -2.39 6.46 -5.33
CA GLY A 14 -3.85 6.60 -5.36
C GLY A 14 -4.42 6.83 -6.77
N ASN A 15 -3.71 6.41 -7.82
CA ASN A 15 -4.13 6.52 -9.22
C ASN A 15 -4.59 5.19 -9.85
N ALA A 16 -4.35 4.04 -9.21
CA ALA A 16 -4.59 2.73 -9.82
C ALA A 16 -5.99 2.56 -10.44
N LEU A 17 -7.05 2.88 -9.70
CA LEU A 17 -8.43 2.77 -10.23
C LEU A 17 -8.73 3.79 -11.34
N LYS A 18 -8.07 4.96 -11.31
CA LYS A 18 -8.18 5.96 -12.39
C LYS A 18 -7.54 5.44 -13.67
N THR A 19 -6.42 4.71 -13.56
CA THR A 19 -5.81 4.01 -14.69
C THR A 19 -6.74 2.93 -15.22
N ILE A 20 -7.28 2.07 -14.35
CA ILE A 20 -8.21 0.98 -14.74
C ILE A 20 -9.43 1.52 -15.49
N LEU A 21 -9.98 2.67 -15.06
CA LEU A 21 -11.11 3.31 -15.74
C LEU A 21 -10.84 3.59 -17.23
N ALA A 22 -9.60 3.96 -17.58
CA ALA A 22 -9.24 4.33 -18.95
C ALA A 22 -8.92 3.12 -19.84
N ILE A 23 -8.56 1.96 -19.27
CA ILE A 23 -8.09 0.81 -20.08
C ILE A 23 -9.17 0.29 -21.04
N PRO A 24 -10.43 0.06 -20.63
CA PRO A 24 -11.49 -0.34 -21.56
C PRO A 24 -11.66 0.59 -22.75
N TYR A 25 -11.52 1.89 -22.50
CA TYR A 25 -11.65 2.91 -23.53
C TYR A 25 -10.52 2.82 -24.56
N VAL A 26 -9.28 2.65 -24.10
CA VAL A 26 -8.10 2.50 -24.98
C VAL A 26 -8.20 1.21 -25.80
N LEU A 27 -8.56 0.10 -25.16
CA LEU A 27 -8.67 -1.20 -25.83
C LEU A 27 -9.84 -1.28 -26.81
N ASN A 28 -10.83 -0.40 -26.68
CA ASN A 28 -11.95 -0.31 -27.61
C ASN A 28 -11.68 0.70 -28.73
N ASP A 29 -10.45 0.78 -29.23
CA ASP A 29 -10.00 1.73 -30.25
C ASP A 29 -10.38 3.19 -29.97
N LEU A 30 -10.31 3.64 -28.72
CA LEU A 30 -10.67 5.01 -28.34
C LEU A 30 -12.15 5.35 -28.64
N LYS A 31 -13.04 4.35 -28.72
CA LYS A 31 -14.48 4.53 -28.98
C LYS A 31 -15.25 4.75 -27.69
N SER A 32 -15.17 3.82 -26.74
CA SER A 32 -15.87 3.90 -25.46
C SER A 32 -15.27 2.96 -24.42
N GLY A 33 -15.33 3.34 -23.14
CA GLY A 33 -15.01 2.48 -22.01
C GLY A 33 -16.11 2.51 -20.96
N ARG A 34 -16.28 1.41 -20.22
CA ARG A 34 -17.30 1.29 -19.18
C ARG A 34 -16.73 0.62 -17.92
N LEU A 35 -17.03 1.22 -16.78
CA LEU A 35 -16.73 0.72 -15.44
C LEU A 35 -18.01 0.78 -14.60
N GLU A 36 -18.31 -0.28 -13.87
CA GLU A 36 -19.35 -0.29 -12.86
C GLU A 36 -18.75 -0.38 -11.46
N VAL A 37 -19.28 0.43 -10.55
CA VAL A 37 -18.94 0.40 -9.13
C VAL A 37 -20.23 0.24 -8.34
N ALA A 38 -20.38 -0.88 -7.63
CA ALA A 38 -21.53 -1.13 -6.77
C ALA A 38 -21.11 -1.05 -5.29
N SER A 39 -21.80 -0.23 -4.50
CA SER A 39 -21.52 -0.01 -3.08
C SER A 39 -22.75 0.58 -2.37
N GLY A 40 -23.04 0.15 -1.14
CA GLY A 40 -24.10 0.74 -0.33
C GLY A 40 -25.52 0.57 -0.90
N GLY A 41 -25.76 -0.44 -1.74
CA GLY A 41 -27.04 -0.62 -2.45
C GLY A 41 -27.20 0.21 -3.72
N GLU A 42 -26.20 1.02 -4.08
CA GLU A 42 -26.18 1.79 -5.33
C GLU A 42 -25.15 1.22 -6.32
N ARG A 43 -25.49 1.27 -7.60
CA ARG A 43 -24.63 0.94 -8.73
C ARG A 43 -24.35 2.21 -9.53
N HIS A 44 -23.09 2.60 -9.59
CA HIS A 44 -22.62 3.71 -10.40
C HIS A 44 -22.04 3.17 -11.71
N ILE A 45 -22.62 3.58 -12.84
CA ILE A 45 -22.11 3.28 -14.17
C ILE A 45 -21.31 4.49 -14.63
N ILE A 46 -20.01 4.30 -14.85
CA ILE A 46 -19.11 5.33 -15.36
C ILE A 46 -18.78 4.97 -16.80
N SER A 47 -19.13 5.85 -17.73
CA SER A 47 -18.82 5.68 -19.15
C SER A 47 -17.84 6.76 -19.60
N VAL A 48 -16.82 6.33 -20.34
CA VAL A 48 -15.79 7.21 -20.92
C VAL A 48 -15.95 7.19 -22.43
N GLN A 49 -16.10 8.37 -23.02
CA GLN A 49 -16.12 8.61 -24.46
C GLN A 49 -15.25 9.83 -24.78
N ILE A 50 -15.02 10.11 -26.06
CA ILE A 50 -14.48 11.39 -26.53
C ILE A 50 -15.60 12.22 -27.15
N ASP A 51 -15.73 13.46 -26.71
CA ASP A 51 -16.41 14.47 -27.52
C ASP A 51 -15.52 14.79 -28.73
N ARG A 52 -15.88 14.26 -29.89
CA ARG A 52 -15.06 14.39 -31.11
C ARG A 52 -15.05 15.81 -31.67
N ILE A 53 -16.00 16.66 -31.29
CA ILE A 53 -16.03 18.05 -31.73
C ILE A 53 -15.12 18.88 -30.83
N ALA A 54 -15.28 18.75 -29.51
CA ALA A 54 -14.50 19.51 -28.55
C ALA A 54 -13.09 18.92 -28.30
N GLN A 55 -12.81 17.70 -28.76
CA GLN A 55 -11.57 16.97 -28.53
C GLN A 55 -11.22 16.83 -27.04
N VAL A 56 -12.24 16.64 -26.20
CA VAL A 56 -12.10 16.43 -24.75
C VAL A 56 -12.78 15.13 -24.30
N PRO A 57 -12.31 14.52 -23.20
CA PRO A 57 -13.01 13.37 -22.62
C PRO A 57 -14.43 13.74 -22.19
N ALA A 58 -15.41 12.98 -22.66
CA ALA A 58 -16.79 13.02 -22.19
C ALA A 58 -16.99 11.87 -21.20
N ILE A 59 -17.03 12.19 -19.91
CA ILE A 59 -17.23 11.21 -18.84
C ILE A 59 -18.63 11.41 -18.28
N THR A 60 -19.46 10.36 -18.36
CA THR A 60 -20.79 10.34 -17.75
C THR A 60 -20.83 9.41 -16.56
N LYS A 61 -21.67 9.76 -15.58
CA LYS A 61 -21.96 8.95 -14.40
C LYS A 61 -23.47 8.80 -14.29
N GLU A 62 -23.94 7.57 -14.31
CA GLU A 62 -25.31 7.20 -13.96
C GLU A 62 -25.31 6.49 -12.60
N THR A 63 -26.33 6.70 -11.79
CA THR A 63 -26.49 6.02 -10.49
C THR A 63 -27.85 5.33 -10.44
N ILE A 64 -27.83 4.05 -10.11
CA ILE A 64 -29.02 3.18 -10.09
C ILE A 64 -29.10 2.52 -8.70
N SER A 65 -30.24 2.64 -8.03
CA SER A 65 -30.46 2.08 -6.69
C SER A 65 -30.93 0.62 -6.74
N ASP A 66 -30.18 -0.25 -7.43
CA ASP A 66 -30.51 -1.66 -7.65
C ASP A 66 -29.38 -2.63 -7.29
N ALA A 67 -28.31 -2.16 -6.66
CA ALA A 67 -27.15 -2.99 -6.41
C ALA A 67 -27.43 -4.01 -5.30
N VAL A 68 -27.07 -5.28 -5.57
CA VAL A 68 -27.09 -6.35 -4.57
C VAL A 68 -26.07 -6.09 -3.44
N VAL A 69 -24.96 -5.41 -3.76
CA VAL A 69 -23.86 -5.13 -2.81
C VAL A 69 -24.26 -4.03 -1.84
N LYS A 70 -24.77 -4.44 -0.67
CA LYS A 70 -25.11 -3.53 0.45
C LYS A 70 -23.91 -3.18 1.33
N ASN A 71 -23.07 -4.18 1.61
CA ASN A 71 -21.86 -4.03 2.43
C ASN A 71 -20.63 -4.34 1.58
N GLY A 72 -19.68 -3.41 1.55
CA GLY A 72 -18.48 -3.51 0.71
C GLY A 72 -18.64 -2.84 -0.65
N THR A 73 -17.71 -3.16 -1.56
CA THR A 73 -17.66 -2.56 -2.90
C THR A 73 -17.31 -3.62 -3.93
N GLN A 74 -18.06 -3.67 -5.02
CA GLN A 74 -17.75 -4.46 -6.21
C GLN A 74 -17.37 -3.52 -7.36
N ILE A 75 -16.30 -3.88 -8.07
CA ILE A 75 -15.85 -3.16 -9.26
C ILE A 75 -15.93 -4.14 -10.43
N LYS A 76 -16.67 -3.78 -11.47
CA LYS A 76 -16.79 -4.56 -12.70
C LYS A 76 -16.28 -3.75 -13.87
N VAL A 77 -15.25 -4.27 -14.53
CA VAL A 77 -14.60 -3.64 -15.68
C VAL A 77 -15.09 -4.35 -16.95
N PHE A 78 -15.57 -3.60 -17.94
CA PHE A 78 -16.07 -4.17 -19.20
C PHE A 78 -14.94 -4.14 -20.23
N TRP A 79 -14.45 -5.30 -20.62
CA TRP A 79 -13.39 -5.43 -21.63
C TRP A 79 -14.01 -5.66 -23.02
N PRO A 80 -13.58 -4.91 -24.07
CA PRO A 80 -14.21 -4.94 -25.40
C PRO A 80 -13.84 -6.19 -26.22
N GLU A 81 -12.60 -6.67 -26.11
CA GLU A 81 -12.20 -8.03 -26.46
C GLU A 81 -12.05 -8.80 -25.15
N SER A 82 -12.26 -10.13 -25.13
CA SER A 82 -12.26 -10.87 -23.87
C SER A 82 -11.00 -10.56 -23.05
N ALA A 83 -11.17 -10.13 -21.79
CA ALA A 83 -10.07 -10.04 -20.84
C ALA A 83 -9.50 -11.43 -20.50
N CYS A 84 -10.13 -12.51 -20.98
CA CYS A 84 -9.58 -13.85 -20.92
C CYS A 84 -8.27 -13.85 -21.71
N LEU A 85 -7.15 -13.68 -21.00
CA LEU A 85 -6.08 -14.66 -20.88
C LEU A 85 -6.03 -15.63 -22.08
N GLN A 86 -5.85 -15.14 -23.30
CA GLN A 86 -5.75 -15.98 -24.49
C GLN A 86 -4.44 -16.77 -24.51
N GLU A 87 -3.54 -16.48 -23.55
CA GLU A 87 -2.30 -17.22 -23.34
C GLU A 87 -2.40 -18.14 -22.11
N PRO A 88 -2.16 -19.45 -22.27
CA PRO A 88 -2.23 -20.46 -21.21
C PRO A 88 -1.43 -20.16 -19.92
N GLY A 89 -0.47 -19.23 -19.95
CA GLY A 89 0.39 -18.87 -18.81
C GLY A 89 -0.18 -17.78 -17.88
N GLN A 90 -1.18 -17.02 -18.30
CA GLN A 90 -1.62 -15.84 -17.55
C GLN A 90 -2.60 -16.18 -16.39
N VAL A 91 -3.31 -17.31 -16.46
CA VAL A 91 -4.09 -17.83 -15.30
C VAL A 91 -3.15 -18.21 -14.16
N ALA A 92 -2.03 -18.87 -14.49
CA ALA A 92 -1.04 -19.28 -13.50
C ALA A 92 -0.39 -18.08 -12.79
N SER A 93 -0.07 -17.00 -13.52
CA SER A 93 0.50 -15.80 -12.90
C SER A 93 -0.51 -15.07 -11.99
N PHE A 94 -1.79 -15.03 -12.37
CA PHE A 94 -2.84 -14.49 -11.50
C PHE A 94 -3.05 -15.36 -10.24
N LEU A 95 -3.03 -16.69 -10.38
CA LEU A 95 -3.10 -17.62 -9.25
C LEU A 95 -1.93 -17.44 -8.28
N GLN A 96 -0.70 -17.31 -8.77
CA GLN A 96 0.48 -17.02 -7.95
C GLN A 96 0.32 -15.70 -7.19
N LEU A 97 -0.25 -14.67 -7.82
CA LEU A 97 -0.53 -13.40 -7.16
C LEU A 97 -1.58 -13.57 -6.05
N LEU A 98 -2.66 -14.32 -6.30
CA LEU A 98 -3.71 -14.56 -5.33
C LEU A 98 -3.22 -15.38 -4.13
N GLU A 99 -2.37 -16.38 -4.40
CA GLU A 99 -1.68 -17.16 -3.39
C GLU A 99 -0.74 -16.30 -2.54
N GLY A 100 -0.01 -15.36 -3.16
CA GLY A 100 0.78 -14.38 -2.42
C GLY A 100 -0.10 -13.47 -1.54
N TYR A 101 -1.28 -13.09 -2.03
CA TYR A 101 -2.23 -12.32 -1.22
C TYR A 101 -2.77 -13.13 -0.04
N SER A 102 -3.04 -14.43 -0.20
CA SER A 102 -3.48 -15.29 0.90
C SER A 102 -2.39 -15.46 1.96
N LEU A 103 -1.14 -15.63 1.54
CA LEU A 103 0.05 -15.68 2.41
C LEU A 103 0.26 -14.40 3.23
N PHE A 104 0.15 -13.23 2.59
CA PHE A 104 0.40 -11.96 3.30
C PHE A 104 -0.85 -11.41 3.98
N ASN A 105 -1.99 -12.12 3.98
CA ASN A 105 -3.23 -11.65 4.60
C ASN A 105 -3.99 -12.80 5.28
N PRO A 106 -3.54 -13.26 6.46
CA PRO A 106 -4.09 -14.44 7.15
C PRO A 106 -5.58 -14.35 7.49
N HIS A 107 -6.14 -13.14 7.50
CA HIS A 107 -7.52 -12.80 7.86
C HIS A 107 -8.49 -12.79 6.67
N ALA A 108 -7.98 -12.89 5.45
CA ALA A 108 -8.78 -12.72 4.24
C ALA A 108 -8.96 -14.05 3.51
N THR A 109 -10.19 -14.30 3.06
CA THR A 109 -10.50 -15.37 2.12
C THR A 109 -10.46 -14.78 0.71
N PHE A 110 -9.83 -15.49 -0.21
CA PHE A 110 -9.72 -15.09 -1.61
C PHE A 110 -10.39 -16.13 -2.50
N LYS A 111 -11.20 -15.68 -3.45
CA LYS A 111 -11.89 -16.53 -4.43
C LYS A 111 -11.55 -16.08 -5.83
N MET A 112 -11.37 -17.03 -6.73
CA MET A 112 -11.18 -16.82 -8.15
C MET A 112 -12.06 -17.79 -8.92
N GLU A 113 -12.75 -17.24 -9.91
CA GLU A 113 -13.50 -17.99 -10.92
C GLU A 113 -13.02 -17.50 -12.29
N VAL A 114 -12.39 -18.39 -13.07
CA VAL A 114 -11.92 -18.10 -14.43
C VAL A 114 -12.32 -19.26 -15.34
N GLY A 115 -13.30 -19.04 -16.23
CA GLY A 115 -13.88 -20.14 -17.00
C GLY A 115 -14.50 -21.17 -16.06
N ASP A 116 -14.07 -22.43 -16.19
CA ASP A 116 -14.48 -23.53 -15.32
C ASP A 116 -13.56 -23.73 -14.09
N ASP A 117 -12.46 -22.97 -13.99
CA ASP A 117 -11.55 -23.05 -12.84
C ASP A 117 -12.04 -22.19 -11.68
N GLU A 118 -12.43 -22.84 -10.59
CA GLU A 118 -12.66 -22.21 -9.30
C GLU A 118 -11.50 -22.51 -8.35
N ARG A 119 -11.00 -21.48 -7.66
CA ARG A 119 -10.02 -21.62 -6.57
C ARG A 119 -10.42 -20.75 -5.40
N GLU A 120 -10.30 -21.32 -4.21
CA GLU A 120 -10.55 -20.62 -2.95
C GLU A 120 -9.36 -20.80 -2.00
N PHE A 121 -8.87 -19.69 -1.45
CA PHE A 121 -7.87 -19.65 -0.41
C PHE A 121 -8.54 -19.18 0.87
N GLN A 122 -8.75 -20.10 1.81
CA GLN A 122 -9.40 -19.80 3.07
C GLN A 122 -8.51 -18.96 3.99
N ARG A 123 -9.13 -18.03 4.72
CA ARG A 123 -8.48 -17.38 5.86
C ARG A 123 -8.05 -18.43 6.89
N THR A 124 -6.94 -18.17 7.57
CA THR A 124 -6.41 -19.03 8.64
C THR A 124 -6.49 -18.36 10.01
N SER A 125 -6.80 -17.07 10.04
CA SER A 125 -7.07 -16.30 11.25
C SER A 125 -8.35 -15.50 11.06
N GLU A 126 -9.09 -15.26 12.15
CA GLU A 126 -10.23 -14.34 12.13
C GLU A 126 -9.79 -12.89 12.32
N THR A 127 -8.58 -12.68 12.84
CA THR A 127 -8.05 -11.36 13.14
C THR A 127 -6.66 -11.18 12.54
N CYS A 128 -6.37 -9.96 12.12
CA CYS A 128 -5.04 -9.58 11.71
C CYS A 128 -4.82 -8.16 12.18
N ARG A 129 -3.98 -8.03 13.20
CA ARG A 129 -3.57 -6.72 13.65
C ARG A 129 -2.61 -6.18 12.60
N LYS A 130 -3.07 -5.18 11.85
CA LYS A 130 -2.25 -4.41 10.92
C LYS A 130 -2.66 -2.95 11.00
N TRP A 131 -1.73 -2.06 10.68
CA TRP A 131 -2.04 -0.64 10.61
C TRP A 131 -3.06 -0.37 9.49
N LEU A 132 -4.19 0.24 9.82
CA LEU A 132 -5.25 0.50 8.86
C LEU A 132 -5.09 1.87 8.18
N THR A 133 -5.67 2.00 6.98
CA THR A 133 -5.72 3.30 6.27
C THR A 133 -6.54 4.35 7.01
N SER A 134 -7.42 3.93 7.93
CA SER A 134 -8.19 4.80 8.81
C SER A 134 -7.41 5.21 10.07
N GLU A 135 -6.28 4.57 10.37
CA GLU A 135 -5.45 4.98 11.51
C GLU A 135 -4.63 6.23 11.18
N PRO A 136 -4.53 7.17 12.14
CA PRO A 136 -3.83 8.44 11.93
C PRO A 136 -2.33 8.23 11.75
N THR A 137 -1.70 8.94 10.82
CA THR A 137 -0.24 8.90 10.63
C THR A 137 0.52 9.48 11.82
N SER A 138 1.80 9.16 11.99
CA SER A 138 2.62 9.67 13.10
C SER A 138 3.50 10.85 12.69
N PRO A 139 3.64 11.92 13.50
CA PRO A 139 4.62 12.99 13.25
C PRO A 139 6.05 12.44 13.16
N HIS A 140 6.35 11.38 13.90
CA HIS A 140 7.66 10.72 13.94
C HIS A 140 8.03 10.02 12.62
N TRP A 141 7.11 9.95 11.65
CA TRP A 141 7.39 9.35 10.36
C TRP A 141 7.79 10.34 9.27
N TYR A 142 7.63 11.64 9.52
CA TYR A 142 7.89 12.68 8.53
C TYR A 142 9.25 13.32 8.77
N THR A 143 9.98 13.56 7.69
CA THR A 143 11.03 14.59 7.66
C THR A 143 10.39 15.98 7.50
N PRO A 144 11.13 17.08 7.76
CA PRO A 144 10.62 18.42 7.52
C PRO A 144 10.12 18.64 6.07
N GLU A 145 10.83 18.13 5.07
CA GLU A 145 10.42 18.27 3.66
C GLU A 145 9.17 17.47 3.33
N GLN A 146 9.01 16.29 3.93
CA GLN A 146 7.80 15.48 3.74
C GLN A 146 6.59 16.12 4.44
N LEU A 147 6.75 16.67 5.64
CA LEU A 147 5.67 17.41 6.31
C LEU A 147 5.30 18.68 5.50
N ARG A 148 6.29 19.39 4.96
CA ARG A 148 6.09 20.56 4.09
C ARG A 148 5.28 20.18 2.85
N SER A 149 5.66 19.08 2.19
CA SER A 149 4.94 18.53 1.04
C SER A 149 3.50 18.14 1.39
N LEU A 150 3.27 17.58 2.58
CA LEU A 150 1.93 17.27 3.07
C LEU A 150 1.09 18.54 3.27
N ILE A 151 1.63 19.57 3.95
CA ILE A 151 0.92 20.85 4.14
C ILE A 151 0.59 21.48 2.78
N ALA A 152 1.54 21.50 1.85
CA ALA A 152 1.33 22.00 0.50
C ALA A 152 0.19 21.23 -0.21
N ALA A 153 0.10 19.90 -0.04
CA ALA A 153 -0.97 19.11 -0.61
C ALA A 153 -2.37 19.48 -0.07
N TYR A 154 -2.50 19.82 1.23
CA TYR A 154 -3.76 20.33 1.78
C TYR A 154 -4.14 21.69 1.17
N ILE A 155 -3.17 22.61 1.05
CA ILE A 155 -3.39 23.94 0.45
C ILE A 155 -3.76 23.81 -1.04
N THR A 156 -3.11 22.90 -1.78
CA THR A 156 -3.51 22.60 -3.15
C THR A 156 -4.93 22.06 -3.20
N SER A 157 -5.32 21.16 -2.28
CA SER A 157 -6.70 20.66 -2.23
C SER A 157 -7.71 21.76 -1.97
N GLU A 158 -7.38 22.72 -1.10
CA GLU A 158 -8.20 23.91 -0.82
C GLU A 158 -8.43 24.73 -2.10
N LYS A 159 -7.38 24.97 -2.89
CA LYS A 159 -7.48 25.66 -4.19
C LYS A 159 -8.37 24.92 -5.21
N HIS A 160 -8.59 23.62 -5.04
CA HIS A 160 -9.48 22.81 -5.87
C HIS A 160 -10.87 22.61 -5.23
N GLY A 161 -11.25 23.44 -4.26
CA GLY A 161 -12.60 23.49 -3.69
C GLY A 161 -12.81 22.69 -2.40
N ALA A 162 -11.75 22.14 -1.80
CA ALA A 162 -11.86 21.57 -0.45
C ALA A 162 -11.94 22.69 0.61
N SER A 163 -12.60 22.42 1.74
CA SER A 163 -12.68 23.37 2.85
C SER A 163 -11.28 23.73 3.39
N PRO A 164 -11.01 25.02 3.69
CA PRO A 164 -9.77 25.44 4.33
C PRO A 164 -9.57 24.75 5.68
N ARG A 165 -8.33 24.42 6.02
CA ARG A 165 -7.98 23.81 7.31
C ARG A 165 -7.13 24.72 8.16
N THR A 166 -7.41 24.72 9.46
CA THR A 166 -6.56 25.33 10.48
C THR A 166 -5.34 24.46 10.79
N VAL A 167 -4.27 25.06 11.29
CA VAL A 167 -3.12 24.32 11.82
C VAL A 167 -3.55 23.38 12.95
N ARG A 168 -4.55 23.76 13.75
CA ARG A 168 -5.13 22.91 14.79
C ARG A 168 -5.73 21.63 14.22
N GLU A 169 -6.61 21.75 13.22
CA GLU A 169 -7.26 20.60 12.58
C GLU A 169 -6.22 19.68 11.97
N PHE A 170 -5.25 20.24 11.24
CA PHE A 170 -4.12 19.48 10.69
C PHE A 170 -3.36 18.69 11.76
N VAL A 171 -2.97 19.34 12.87
CA VAL A 171 -2.25 18.68 13.98
C VAL A 171 -3.11 17.56 14.60
N SER A 172 -4.43 17.75 14.68
CA SER A 172 -5.33 16.77 15.30
C SER A 172 -5.43 15.44 14.54
N GLU A 173 -5.07 15.42 13.26
CA GLU A 173 -5.10 14.23 12.39
C GLU A 173 -3.94 13.26 12.68
N PHE A 174 -2.94 13.69 13.47
CA PHE A 174 -1.77 12.88 13.79
C PHE A 174 -1.95 12.05 15.06
N ARG A 175 -1.36 10.86 15.04
CA ARG A 175 -1.44 9.91 16.16
C ARG A 175 -0.91 10.52 17.44
N GLY A 176 -1.73 10.48 18.48
CA GLY A 176 -1.39 10.98 19.81
C GLY A 176 -1.57 12.49 20.00
N LEU A 177 -2.11 13.20 18.98
CA LEU A 177 -2.32 14.65 18.98
C LEU A 177 -3.80 15.07 18.83
N SER A 178 -4.75 14.14 18.93
CA SER A 178 -6.19 14.46 18.93
C SER A 178 -6.66 15.21 20.20
N ALA A 179 -5.87 15.19 21.28
CA ALA A 179 -6.21 15.87 22.53
C ALA A 179 -6.01 17.40 22.44
N THR A 180 -7.06 18.16 22.74
CA THR A 180 -7.08 19.63 22.64
C THR A 180 -6.00 20.31 23.49
N ALA A 181 -5.65 19.74 24.65
CA ALA A 181 -4.60 20.30 25.52
C ALA A 181 -3.23 20.31 24.83
N LYS A 182 -2.87 19.22 24.15
CA LYS A 182 -1.62 19.10 23.39
C LYS A 182 -1.61 20.04 22.19
N GLN A 183 -2.71 20.08 21.44
CA GLN A 183 -2.88 21.00 20.32
C GLN A 183 -2.70 22.45 20.78
N LYS A 184 -3.33 22.87 21.88
CA LYS A 184 -3.19 24.22 22.43
C LYS A 184 -1.73 24.52 22.80
N LYS A 185 -1.03 23.58 23.42
CA LYS A 185 0.38 23.74 23.79
C LYS A 185 1.28 23.93 22.56
N ILE A 186 1.12 23.10 21.53
CA ILE A 186 1.85 23.22 20.25
C ILE A 186 1.59 24.59 19.61
N LEU A 187 0.32 24.96 19.44
CA LEU A 187 -0.06 26.18 18.73
C LEU A 187 0.33 27.45 19.49
N ALA A 188 0.27 27.43 20.83
CA ALA A 188 0.71 28.56 21.65
C ALA A 188 2.22 28.78 21.58
N ALA A 189 3.01 27.69 21.61
CA ALA A 189 4.47 27.76 21.53
C ALA A 189 4.96 28.37 20.20
N LEU A 190 4.21 28.18 19.12
CA LEU A 190 4.57 28.64 17.77
C LEU A 190 3.81 29.89 17.32
N GLY A 191 2.91 30.44 18.15
CA GLY A 191 2.05 31.57 17.76
C GLY A 191 1.07 31.24 16.62
N LEU A 192 0.70 29.97 16.45
CA LEU A 192 -0.16 29.48 15.35
C LEU A 192 -1.64 29.29 15.76
N SER A 193 -2.06 29.89 16.86
CA SER A 193 -3.44 29.78 17.34
C SER A 193 -4.41 30.48 16.38
N GLY A 194 -5.39 29.73 15.86
CA GLY A 194 -6.37 30.24 14.89
C GLY A 194 -5.85 30.43 13.47
N VAL A 195 -4.60 30.05 13.19
CA VAL A 195 -3.98 30.21 11.87
C VAL A 195 -4.47 29.10 10.93
N PHE A 196 -4.77 29.47 9.68
CA PHE A 196 -5.04 28.54 8.58
C PHE A 196 -3.76 28.05 7.93
N LEU A 197 -3.77 26.83 7.36
CA LEU A 197 -2.60 26.26 6.67
C LEU A 197 -2.12 27.16 5.53
N HIS A 198 -3.02 27.75 4.73
CA HIS A 198 -2.64 28.69 3.67
C HIS A 198 -1.97 29.95 4.23
N GLY A 199 -2.22 30.32 5.49
CA GLY A 199 -1.56 31.43 6.17
C GLY A 199 -0.09 31.16 6.53
N LEU A 200 0.38 29.91 6.40
CA LEU A 200 1.79 29.56 6.53
C LEU A 200 2.62 29.89 5.28
N VAL A 201 1.96 30.21 4.16
CA VAL A 201 2.62 30.52 2.89
C VAL A 201 3.14 31.95 2.90
N LYS A 202 4.42 32.12 2.58
CA LYS A 202 5.10 33.41 2.36
C LYS A 202 5.86 33.33 1.04
N ASP A 203 5.68 34.33 0.18
CA ASP A 203 6.35 34.41 -1.13
C ASP A 203 6.15 33.14 -2.00
N GLY A 204 4.96 32.54 -1.92
CA GLY A 204 4.60 31.34 -2.67
C GLY A 204 5.11 30.03 -2.08
N ASP A 205 5.77 30.06 -0.91
CA ASP A 205 6.38 28.89 -0.29
C ASP A 205 6.12 28.79 1.22
N ILE A 206 6.36 27.62 1.81
CA ILE A 206 6.30 27.38 3.25
C ILE A 206 7.73 27.30 3.78
N SER A 207 8.05 28.13 4.77
CA SER A 207 9.39 28.16 5.36
C SER A 207 9.77 26.80 5.96
N ARG A 208 10.91 26.26 5.52
CA ARG A 208 11.52 25.03 6.06
C ARG A 208 11.72 25.12 7.58
N ALA A 209 12.15 26.27 8.09
CA ALA A 209 12.37 26.48 9.53
C ALA A 209 11.05 26.44 10.31
N ALA A 210 9.97 27.01 9.75
CA ALA A 210 8.64 26.95 10.35
C ALA A 210 8.09 25.52 10.34
N THR A 211 8.28 24.78 9.25
CA THR A 211 7.87 23.36 9.17
C THR A 211 8.65 22.49 10.15
N LEU A 212 9.97 22.69 10.29
CA LEU A 212 10.79 22.01 11.27
C LEU A 212 10.28 22.28 12.70
N SER A 213 10.06 23.55 13.05
CA SER A 213 9.57 23.93 14.38
C SER A 213 8.20 23.33 14.70
N LEU A 214 7.30 23.27 13.71
CA LEU A 214 6.01 22.60 13.85
C LEU A 214 6.16 21.10 14.06
N LEU A 215 7.01 20.44 13.26
CA LEU A 215 7.27 19.02 13.37
C LEU A 215 7.86 18.64 14.73
N GLU A 216 8.86 19.39 15.20
CA GLU A 216 9.51 19.17 16.51
C GLU A 216 8.50 19.35 17.66
N ALA A 217 7.65 20.38 17.61
CA ALA A 217 6.60 20.59 18.60
C ALA A 217 5.57 19.44 18.61
N MET A 218 5.19 18.94 17.43
CA MET A 218 4.30 17.77 17.29
C MET A 218 4.95 16.50 17.83
N GLN A 219 6.24 16.30 17.58
CA GLN A 219 7.00 15.15 18.06
C GLN A 219 7.17 15.18 19.58
N ALA A 220 7.46 16.35 20.18
CA ALA A 220 7.60 16.52 21.63
C ALA A 220 6.32 16.21 22.41
N GLU A 221 5.14 16.46 21.81
CA GLU A 221 3.83 16.18 22.42
C GLU A 221 3.26 14.80 22.06
N SER A 222 3.96 14.02 21.24
CA SER A 222 3.55 12.67 20.83
C SER A 222 4.63 11.63 21.14
N LYS A 223 4.36 10.35 20.85
CA LYS A 223 5.33 9.26 21.06
C LYS A 223 5.62 8.57 19.73
N PRO A 224 6.85 8.12 19.49
CA PRO A 224 7.17 7.24 18.38
C PRO A 224 6.27 6.00 18.37
N VAL A 225 5.97 5.51 17.17
CA VAL A 225 5.15 4.31 16.99
C VAL A 225 6.02 3.08 17.23
N LYS A 226 5.58 2.20 18.14
CA LYS A 226 6.24 0.91 18.38
C LYS A 226 6.12 0.01 17.13
N PRO A 227 7.18 -0.70 16.71
CA PRO A 227 7.13 -1.59 15.54
C PRO A 227 6.00 -2.60 15.54
N ALA A 228 5.70 -3.20 16.70
CA ALA A 228 4.59 -4.15 16.86
C ALA A 228 3.20 -3.60 16.49
N LEU A 229 3.03 -2.28 16.36
CA LEU A 229 1.78 -1.67 15.89
C LEU A 229 1.59 -1.75 14.37
N LEU A 230 2.66 -1.98 13.60
CA LEU A 230 2.55 -2.18 12.15
C LEU A 230 1.84 -3.50 11.81
N GLY A 231 1.92 -4.46 12.73
CA GLY A 231 1.27 -5.76 12.64
C GLY A 231 2.22 -6.90 12.31
N LEU A 232 1.70 -8.13 12.40
CA LEU A 232 2.40 -9.37 12.08
C LEU A 232 1.46 -10.32 11.32
N ILE A 233 2.02 -11.07 10.39
CA ILE A 233 1.41 -12.23 9.75
C ILE A 233 1.41 -13.39 10.74
N GLY A 234 2.56 -13.67 11.34
CA GLY A 234 2.72 -14.67 12.39
C GLY A 234 3.14 -16.06 11.90
N GLU A 235 3.94 -16.73 12.72
CA GLU A 235 4.53 -18.05 12.44
C GLU A 235 3.48 -19.13 12.13
N ASP A 236 2.39 -19.19 12.90
CA ASP A 236 1.33 -20.19 12.72
C ASP A 236 0.71 -20.12 11.31
N HIS A 237 0.55 -18.90 10.77
CA HIS A 237 0.07 -18.73 9.40
C HIS A 237 1.07 -19.23 8.37
N PHE A 238 2.36 -18.87 8.54
CA PHE A 238 3.40 -19.39 7.67
C PHE A 238 3.41 -20.92 7.70
N ARG A 239 3.36 -21.55 8.88
CA ARG A 239 3.30 -23.02 9.02
C ARG A 239 2.13 -23.63 8.27
N ALA A 240 0.93 -23.06 8.41
CA ALA A 240 -0.27 -23.51 7.70
C ALA A 240 -0.11 -23.36 6.17
N TRP A 241 0.40 -22.22 5.71
CA TRP A 241 0.62 -21.97 4.28
C TRP A 241 1.68 -22.93 3.71
N PHE A 242 2.82 -23.08 4.37
CA PHE A 242 3.88 -24.02 3.98
C PHE A 242 3.36 -25.46 3.90
N THR A 243 2.57 -25.90 4.87
CA THR A 243 1.93 -27.23 4.83
C THR A 243 1.06 -27.41 3.57
N ALA A 244 0.30 -26.38 3.18
CA ALA A 244 -0.50 -26.41 1.95
C ALA A 244 0.36 -26.40 0.66
N GLN A 245 1.62 -25.98 0.74
CA GLN A 245 2.58 -25.99 -0.37
C GLN A 245 3.40 -27.28 -0.49
N GLY A 246 3.15 -28.29 0.37
CA GLY A 246 3.86 -29.56 0.32
C GLY A 246 5.34 -29.49 0.77
N VAL A 247 5.71 -28.50 1.59
CA VAL A 247 7.08 -28.41 2.12
C VAL A 247 7.31 -29.30 3.35
N GLU A 248 8.56 -29.61 3.66
CA GLU A 248 8.92 -30.31 4.90
C GLU A 248 8.86 -29.34 6.10
N LEU A 249 7.75 -29.35 6.84
CA LEU A 249 7.55 -28.44 7.98
C LEU A 249 8.62 -28.57 9.08
N GLN A 250 9.30 -29.72 9.18
CA GLN A 250 10.39 -29.95 10.13
C GLN A 250 11.63 -29.10 9.82
N THR A 251 11.79 -28.68 8.56
CA THR A 251 12.89 -27.82 8.12
C THR A 251 12.53 -26.33 8.19
N MET A 252 11.29 -26.01 8.60
CA MET A 252 10.81 -24.65 8.60
C MET A 252 11.43 -23.84 9.74
N GLU A 253 12.13 -22.78 9.36
CA GLU A 253 12.61 -21.74 10.24
C GLU A 253 11.80 -20.47 10.06
N TYR A 254 11.53 -19.77 11.16
CA TYR A 254 10.83 -18.49 11.17
C TYR A 254 11.60 -17.49 12.02
N ARG A 255 11.76 -16.27 11.50
CA ARG A 255 12.35 -15.16 12.23
C ARG A 255 11.57 -13.88 12.02
N ARG A 256 11.40 -13.15 13.11
CA ARG A 256 10.82 -11.81 13.14
C ARG A 256 11.84 -10.80 13.63
N ILE A 257 11.95 -9.68 12.92
CA ILE A 257 12.67 -8.48 13.34
C ILE A 257 11.65 -7.35 13.45
N ALA A 258 11.66 -6.61 14.55
CA ALA A 258 10.71 -5.54 14.80
C ALA A 258 11.43 -4.39 15.50
N GLU A 259 11.96 -3.47 14.70
CA GLU A 259 12.92 -2.46 15.14
C GLU A 259 12.57 -1.07 14.59
N VAL A 260 13.34 -0.07 15.03
CA VAL A 260 13.24 1.30 14.52
C VAL A 260 14.51 1.56 13.72
N ASP A 261 14.34 1.99 12.48
CA ASP A 261 15.44 2.39 11.63
C ASP A 261 16.18 3.59 12.24
N SER A 262 17.48 3.46 12.46
CA SER A 262 18.28 4.47 13.16
C SER A 262 18.45 5.76 12.36
N THR A 263 18.32 5.70 11.04
CA THR A 263 18.54 6.84 10.14
C THR A 263 17.28 7.70 10.00
N THR A 264 16.13 7.04 9.86
CA THR A 264 14.83 7.65 9.58
C THR A 264 13.94 7.76 10.80
N GLY A 265 14.24 7.03 11.88
CA GLY A 265 13.41 6.93 13.08
C GLY A 265 12.09 6.18 12.87
N ARG A 266 11.90 5.52 11.71
CA ARG A 266 10.66 4.83 11.37
C ARG A 266 10.67 3.39 11.89
N PRO A 267 9.56 2.90 12.45
CA PRO A 267 9.43 1.49 12.76
C PRO A 267 9.38 0.67 11.48
N PHE A 268 9.93 -0.54 11.53
CA PHE A 268 9.72 -1.56 10.51
C PHE A 268 9.56 -2.93 11.17
N VAL A 269 8.89 -3.83 10.45
CA VAL A 269 8.77 -5.24 10.81
C VAL A 269 9.19 -6.06 9.60
N ILE A 270 10.09 -7.01 9.82
CA ILE A 270 10.48 -8.02 8.84
C ILE A 270 10.09 -9.39 9.39
N GLU A 271 9.34 -10.15 8.60
CA GLU A 271 9.07 -11.56 8.86
C GLU A 271 9.69 -12.39 7.74
N ILE A 272 10.56 -13.32 8.12
CA ILE A 272 11.23 -14.25 7.21
C ILE A 272 10.80 -15.65 7.60
N ALA A 273 10.46 -16.46 6.61
CA ALA A 273 10.25 -17.88 6.79
C ALA A 273 10.91 -18.66 5.65
N PHE A 274 11.52 -19.79 5.98
CA PHE A 274 12.27 -20.62 5.05
C PHE A 274 11.99 -22.08 5.34
N ALA A 275 11.83 -22.90 4.29
CA ALA A 275 11.70 -24.35 4.43
C ALA A 275 12.19 -25.07 3.15
N ALA A 276 12.70 -26.30 3.32
CA ALA A 276 13.04 -27.19 2.23
C ALA A 276 11.78 -27.79 1.58
N ARG A 277 11.85 -28.04 0.27
CA ARG A 277 10.80 -28.64 -0.56
C ARG A 277 11.14 -30.09 -0.86
N LEU A 278 10.11 -30.92 -0.94
CA LEU A 278 10.24 -32.36 -1.22
C LEU A 278 10.30 -32.69 -2.71
N ASP A 279 9.72 -31.84 -3.55
CA ASP A 279 9.23 -32.22 -4.87
C ASP A 279 9.76 -31.32 -6.01
N ASN A 280 10.70 -30.43 -5.72
CA ASN A 280 11.11 -29.40 -6.67
C ASN A 280 12.57 -28.99 -6.47
N ASN A 281 13.34 -28.92 -7.55
CA ASN A 281 14.75 -28.55 -7.55
C ASN A 281 14.98 -27.06 -7.90
N GLU A 282 14.02 -26.19 -7.60
CA GLU A 282 14.14 -24.76 -7.83
C GLU A 282 13.70 -23.96 -6.60
N ARG A 283 14.48 -22.93 -6.31
CA ARG A 283 14.24 -22.01 -5.22
C ARG A 283 13.05 -21.11 -5.53
N ARG A 284 12.04 -21.17 -4.67
CA ARG A 284 10.88 -20.27 -4.70
C ARG A 284 11.11 -19.07 -3.78
N LEU A 285 11.17 -17.87 -4.36
CA LEU A 285 11.26 -16.61 -3.61
C LEU A 285 9.89 -15.91 -3.60
N VAL A 286 9.29 -15.73 -2.42
CA VAL A 286 8.02 -15.02 -2.26
C VAL A 286 8.24 -13.78 -1.40
N THR A 287 8.02 -12.61 -1.98
CA THR A 287 8.29 -11.32 -1.32
C THR A 287 7.00 -10.53 -1.16
N GLY A 288 6.90 -9.81 -0.05
CA GLY A 288 5.72 -9.03 0.29
C GLY A 288 6.08 -7.74 0.99
N ILE A 289 5.38 -6.66 0.63
CA ILE A 289 5.56 -5.35 1.24
C ILE A 289 4.18 -4.81 1.66
N ASN A 290 4.07 -4.36 2.91
CA ASN A 290 2.85 -3.75 3.46
C ASN A 290 1.58 -4.54 3.12
N TRP A 291 1.63 -5.86 3.35
CA TRP A 291 0.48 -6.79 3.19
C TRP A 291 0.05 -7.01 1.73
N SER A 292 0.94 -6.75 0.78
CA SER A 292 0.78 -7.05 -0.63
C SER A 292 1.96 -7.88 -1.12
N PRO A 293 1.72 -8.96 -1.88
CA PRO A 293 2.79 -9.64 -2.60
C PRO A 293 3.39 -8.69 -3.64
N THR A 294 4.68 -8.86 -3.91
CA THR A 294 5.38 -8.14 -4.98
C THR A 294 5.46 -9.01 -6.23
N LEU A 295 5.23 -8.41 -7.40
CA LEU A 295 5.24 -9.13 -8.68
C LEU A 295 6.65 -9.57 -9.11
N VAL A 296 7.65 -8.84 -8.63
CA VAL A 296 9.06 -9.14 -8.80
C VAL A 296 9.75 -8.95 -7.45
N ASP A 297 10.93 -9.55 -7.27
CA ASP A 297 11.76 -9.28 -6.09
C ASP A 297 12.07 -7.77 -5.99
N PRO A 298 11.56 -7.06 -4.97
CA PRO A 298 11.82 -5.64 -4.78
C PRO A 298 13.16 -5.39 -4.07
N PHE A 299 13.83 -6.45 -3.61
CA PHE A 299 15.08 -6.40 -2.84
C PHE A 299 16.29 -6.70 -3.71
N ARG A 300 16.25 -6.34 -5.00
CA ARG A 300 17.35 -6.55 -5.95
C ARG A 300 18.59 -5.71 -5.65
N SER A 301 18.46 -4.67 -4.84
CA SER A 301 19.55 -3.79 -4.43
C SER A 301 19.43 -3.44 -2.94
N LEU A 302 19.74 -4.40 -2.07
CA LEU A 302 19.64 -4.22 -0.61
C LEU A 302 20.85 -3.48 -0.02
N ALA A 303 22.04 -3.69 -0.58
CA ALA A 303 23.28 -3.08 -0.10
C ALA A 303 23.88 -2.13 -1.15
N GLY A 304 24.60 -1.09 -0.70
CA GLY A 304 25.29 -0.09 -1.54
C GLY A 304 26.38 -0.60 -2.49
N TYR A 305 26.46 -1.92 -2.69
CA TYR A 305 27.31 -2.60 -3.66
C TYR A 305 26.50 -3.39 -4.71
N GLY A 306 25.19 -3.20 -4.80
CA GLY A 306 24.33 -3.88 -5.78
C GLY A 306 24.04 -5.36 -5.45
N LEU A 307 24.27 -5.78 -4.21
CA LEU A 307 23.89 -7.12 -3.74
C LEU A 307 22.39 -7.13 -3.40
N GLY A 308 21.62 -7.91 -4.17
CA GLY A 308 20.21 -8.17 -3.91
C GLY A 308 19.96 -9.39 -3.03
N LEU A 309 18.70 -9.60 -2.63
CA LEU A 309 18.28 -10.72 -1.79
C LEU A 309 18.69 -12.07 -2.38
N GLY A 310 18.52 -12.28 -3.68
CA GLY A 310 18.96 -13.49 -4.36
C GLY A 310 20.47 -13.75 -4.22
N ALA A 311 21.31 -12.71 -4.31
CA ALA A 311 22.76 -12.82 -4.17
C ALA A 311 23.17 -13.08 -2.71
N LEU A 312 22.47 -12.45 -1.75
CA LEU A 312 22.67 -12.72 -0.32
C LEU A 312 22.34 -14.18 0.03
N LEU A 313 21.24 -14.72 -0.52
CA LEU A 313 20.87 -16.13 -0.33
C LEU A 313 21.95 -17.08 -0.89
N THR A 314 22.49 -16.81 -2.08
CA THR A 314 23.61 -17.59 -2.64
C THR A 314 24.86 -17.53 -1.75
N GLN A 315 25.19 -16.36 -1.18
CA GLN A 315 26.29 -16.26 -0.21
C GLN A 315 26.05 -17.11 1.05
N LEU A 316 24.79 -17.26 1.45
CA LEU A 316 24.35 -18.12 2.54
C LEU A 316 24.14 -19.59 2.13
N ARG A 317 24.61 -19.99 0.94
CA ARG A 317 24.50 -21.36 0.38
C ARG A 317 23.06 -21.80 0.11
N VAL A 318 22.24 -20.86 -0.33
CA VAL A 318 20.90 -21.11 -0.87
C VAL A 318 20.88 -20.64 -2.32
N ASP A 319 21.29 -21.52 -3.23
CA ASP A 319 21.41 -21.31 -4.66
C ASP A 319 20.06 -21.37 -5.39
N PRO A 320 19.97 -20.88 -6.64
CA PRO A 320 18.73 -20.91 -7.41
C PRO A 320 18.16 -22.32 -7.63
N ASP A 321 19.02 -23.34 -7.67
CA ASP A 321 18.65 -24.74 -7.92
C ASP A 321 18.38 -25.52 -6.61
N ASP A 322 18.40 -24.83 -5.46
CA ASP A 322 18.06 -25.47 -4.18
C ASP A 322 16.54 -25.59 -4.02
N ALA A 323 16.12 -26.77 -3.58
CA ALA A 323 14.74 -27.14 -3.28
C ALA A 323 14.21 -26.39 -2.04
N VAL A 324 14.01 -25.08 -2.14
CA VAL A 324 13.71 -24.22 -1.00
C VAL A 324 12.57 -23.27 -1.34
N THR A 325 11.69 -23.02 -0.37
CA THR A 325 10.83 -21.83 -0.39
C THR A 325 11.28 -20.83 0.66
N PHE A 326 11.61 -19.62 0.23
CA PHE A 326 11.97 -18.49 1.08
C PHE A 326 10.92 -17.38 0.95
N VAL A 327 10.41 -16.93 2.09
CA VAL A 327 9.42 -15.88 2.21
C VAL A 327 9.99 -14.70 2.98
N LEU A 328 9.80 -13.49 2.46
CA LEU A 328 10.15 -12.25 3.17
C LEU A 328 9.00 -11.25 3.08
N HIS A 329 8.50 -10.84 4.23
CA HIS A 329 7.54 -9.75 4.36
C HIS A 329 8.16 -8.55 5.06
N LEU A 330 7.97 -7.35 4.52
CA LEU A 330 8.38 -6.08 5.10
C LEU A 330 7.14 -5.19 5.31
N ALA A 331 6.90 -4.78 6.56
CA ALA A 331 5.95 -3.73 6.89
C ALA A 331 6.68 -2.48 7.37
N CYS A 332 6.46 -1.35 6.69
CA CYS A 332 7.10 -0.06 6.99
C CYS A 332 6.21 1.12 6.54
N PRO A 333 6.13 2.22 7.31
CA PRO A 333 5.31 3.39 6.94
C PRO A 333 5.70 4.04 5.62
N HIS A 334 6.98 3.96 5.23
CA HIS A 334 7.47 4.57 4.01
C HIS A 334 8.64 3.78 3.45
N LEU A 335 8.62 3.57 2.14
CA LEU A 335 9.67 2.91 1.39
C LEU A 335 9.94 3.73 0.13
N ASN A 336 11.21 3.88 -0.19
CA ASN A 336 11.63 4.53 -1.43
C ASN A 336 11.71 3.46 -2.51
N TYR A 337 10.95 3.66 -3.59
CA TYR A 337 10.99 2.78 -4.75
C TYR A 337 11.71 3.48 -5.89
N THR A 338 12.50 2.73 -6.65
CA THR A 338 13.20 3.25 -7.84
C THR A 338 12.26 3.52 -9.00
N ASP A 339 11.02 2.99 -8.94
CA ASP A 339 10.03 3.10 -9.99
C ASP A 339 8.59 3.17 -9.43
N ARG A 340 7.65 3.62 -10.26
CA ARG A 340 6.23 3.78 -9.89
C ARG A 340 5.47 2.44 -9.79
N GLY A 341 5.97 1.40 -10.43
CA GLY A 341 5.43 0.03 -10.37
C GLY A 341 5.83 -0.72 -9.10
N LYS A 342 6.67 -0.11 -8.24
CA LYS A 342 7.18 -0.71 -6.99
C LYS A 342 8.00 -1.96 -7.23
N SER A 343 8.69 -2.01 -8.37
CA SER A 343 9.45 -3.19 -8.80
C SER A 343 10.79 -3.34 -8.08
N SER A 344 11.37 -2.25 -7.57
CA SER A 344 12.58 -2.29 -6.74
C SER A 344 12.59 -1.17 -5.70
N LEU A 345 13.20 -1.46 -4.55
CA LEU A 345 13.49 -0.49 -3.50
C LEU A 345 14.82 0.23 -3.79
N GLU A 346 14.89 1.50 -3.43
CA GLU A 346 16.17 2.15 -3.18
C GLU A 346 16.77 1.56 -1.89
N GLY A 347 18.10 1.43 -1.82
CA GLY A 347 18.79 0.77 -0.71
C GLY A 347 18.21 1.16 0.65
N ILE A 348 17.89 0.13 1.46
CA ILE A 348 17.22 0.27 2.76
C ILE A 348 18.19 0.86 3.78
#